data_AF-A0AA48GUH0-F1
#
_entry.id   AF-A0AA48GUH0-F1
#
_cell.length_a   1.000
_cell.length_b   1.000
_cell.length_c   1.000
_cell.angle_alpha   90.00
_cell.angle_beta   90.00
_cell.angle_gamma   90.00
#
_symmetry.space_group_name_H-M   'P 1'
#
loop_
_entity.id
_entity.type
_entity.pdbx_description
1 polymer ?
#
loop_
_entity_poly.entity_id
_entity_poly.type
_entity_poly.pdbx_seq_one_letter_code
_entity_poly.pdbx_strand_id
1 'polypeptide(L)'
;MELRFKVGDRVRLAPQAVLYYGGAPGWVPEGQGGGTAGTVAFAGERPHRPGAQPRPYYVTWDNGAGNSYREEDLAEAEPPREGPTNILPFGRG
;
A
#
# COMPACT_ATOMS: atom_id res chain seq x y z
N MET A 1 -15.88 -15.81 -1.46
CA MET A 1 -15.63 -14.38 -1.69
C MET A 1 -14.60 -14.29 -2.80
N GLU A 2 -14.91 -13.65 -3.92
CA GLU A 2 -13.92 -13.46 -4.99
C GLU A 2 -13.00 -12.30 -4.58
N LEU A 3 -11.72 -12.58 -4.36
CA LEU A 3 -10.74 -11.58 -3.96
C LEU A 3 -10.23 -10.88 -5.21
N ARG A 4 -10.30 -9.54 -5.23
CA ARG A 4 -9.83 -8.74 -6.38
C ARG A 4 -8.35 -8.96 -6.69
N PHE A 5 -7.51 -8.91 -5.66
CA PHE A 5 -6.06 -9.11 -5.79
C PHE A 5 -5.65 -10.55 -5.49
N LYS A 6 -4.64 -11.03 -6.19
CA LYS A 6 -4.05 -12.38 -6.03
C LYS A 6 -2.62 -12.29 -5.53
N VAL A 7 -2.13 -13.39 -4.97
CA VAL A 7 -0.72 -13.51 -4.57
C VAL A 7 0.17 -13.29 -5.80
N GLY A 8 1.14 -12.39 -5.67
CA GLY A 8 2.04 -11.96 -6.75
C GLY A 8 1.62 -10.65 -7.42
N ASP A 9 0.40 -10.16 -7.20
CA ASP A 9 -0.04 -8.89 -7.80
C ASP A 9 0.72 -7.70 -7.20
N ARG A 10 1.00 -6.72 -8.07
CA ARG A 10 1.63 -5.46 -7.68
C ARG A 10 0.56 -4.45 -7.30
N VAL A 11 0.67 -3.95 -6.07
CA VAL A 11 -0.29 -3.04 -5.46
C VAL A 11 0.41 -1.83 -4.88
N ARG A 12 -0.35 -0.76 -4.67
CA ARG A 12 0.03 0.43 -3.91
C ARG A 12 -1.08 0.80 -2.95
N LEU A 13 -0.75 1.54 -1.90
CA LEU A 13 -1.77 2.13 -1.04
C LEU A 13 -2.63 3.11 -1.85
N ALA A 14 -3.94 2.94 -1.75
CA ALA A 14 -4.87 3.87 -2.34
C ALA A 14 -4.84 5.22 -1.59
N PRO A 15 -5.05 6.37 -2.26
CA PRO A 15 -4.94 7.68 -1.64
C PRO A 15 -5.83 7.85 -0.40
N GLN A 16 -7.03 7.28 -0.41
CA GLN A 16 -7.92 7.29 0.75
C GLN A 16 -7.34 6.56 1.96
N ALA A 17 -6.63 5.45 1.73
CA ALA A 17 -6.05 4.64 2.78
C ALA A 17 -4.84 5.31 3.43
N VAL A 18 -4.10 6.12 2.69
CA VAL A 18 -2.97 6.90 3.22
C VAL A 18 -3.38 7.67 4.49
N LEU A 19 -4.53 8.33 4.48
CA LEU A 19 -5.04 9.07 5.64
C LEU A 19 -5.42 8.14 6.81
N TYR A 20 -6.02 6.97 6.52
CA TYR A 20 -6.37 5.98 7.55
C TYR A 20 -5.17 5.36 8.24
N TYR A 21 -4.03 5.28 7.54
CA TYR A 21 -2.79 4.72 8.04
C TYR A 21 -1.82 5.78 8.58
N GLY A 22 -2.30 7.00 8.82
CA GLY A 22 -1.53 8.08 9.44
C GLY A 22 -0.56 8.79 8.50
N GLY A 23 -0.70 8.59 7.19
CA GLY A 23 -0.01 9.34 6.16
C GLY A 23 -0.73 10.62 5.75
N ALA A 24 -0.16 11.30 4.76
CA ALA A 24 -0.69 12.51 4.13
C ALA A 24 -0.56 12.42 2.60
N PRO A 25 -1.27 13.23 1.82
CA PRO A 25 -1.06 13.28 0.37
C PRO A 25 0.42 13.52 0.04
N GLY A 26 1.05 12.61 -0.71
CA GLY A 26 2.48 12.67 -1.05
C GLY A 26 3.44 12.09 -0.02
N TRP A 27 2.94 11.59 1.12
CA TRP A 27 3.77 10.97 2.15
C TRP A 27 3.03 9.82 2.86
N VAL A 28 3.64 8.64 2.90
CA VAL A 28 3.10 7.48 3.61
C VAL A 28 4.13 7.01 4.63
N PRO A 29 3.73 6.58 5.85
CA PRO A 29 4.65 5.97 6.78
C PRO A 29 5.36 4.76 6.16
N GLU A 30 6.65 4.60 6.41
CA GLU A 30 7.46 3.52 5.82
C GLU A 30 6.91 2.14 6.17
N GLY A 31 6.49 1.94 7.42
CA GLY A 31 5.85 0.69 7.87
C GLY A 31 4.51 0.37 7.18
N GLN A 32 3.96 1.34 6.44
CA GLN A 32 2.73 1.20 5.65
C GLN A 32 3.01 1.14 4.15
N GLY A 33 4.27 1.16 3.72
CA GLY A 33 4.66 1.07 2.33
C GLY A 33 5.30 2.32 1.75
N GLY A 34 5.42 3.42 2.51
CA GLY A 34 6.33 4.53 2.17
C GLY A 34 6.09 5.20 0.80
N GLY A 35 4.91 5.09 0.19
CA GLY A 35 4.62 5.57 -1.17
C GLY A 35 5.23 4.70 -2.28
N THR A 36 5.78 3.54 -1.91
CA THR A 36 6.29 2.52 -2.82
C THR A 36 5.18 1.56 -3.23
N ALA A 37 5.41 0.84 -4.33
CA ALA A 37 4.61 -0.31 -4.66
C ALA A 37 5.04 -1.52 -3.81
N GLY A 38 4.17 -2.51 -3.74
CA GLY A 38 4.37 -3.74 -3.00
C GLY A 38 3.76 -4.90 -3.72
N THR A 39 4.04 -6.09 -3.23
CA THR A 39 3.56 -7.35 -3.79
C THR A 39 2.65 -8.03 -2.78
N VAL A 40 1.49 -8.48 -3.24
CA VAL A 40 0.58 -9.28 -2.42
C VAL A 40 1.26 -10.61 -2.13
N ALA A 41 1.65 -10.83 -0.88
CA ALA A 41 2.28 -12.06 -0.43
C ALA A 41 1.25 -13.08 0.08
N PHE A 42 0.05 -12.62 0.46
CA PHE A 42 -1.06 -13.50 0.81
C PHE A 42 -2.40 -12.83 0.49
N ALA A 43 -3.35 -13.62 -0.04
CA ALA A 43 -4.73 -13.22 -0.25
C ALA A 43 -5.65 -14.35 0.24
N GLY A 44 -6.46 -14.10 1.26
CA GLY A 44 -7.37 -15.11 1.83
C GLY A 44 -8.08 -14.65 3.09
N GLU A 45 -9.15 -15.34 3.48
CA GLU A 45 -9.79 -15.11 4.78
C GLU A 45 -8.82 -15.46 5.91
N ARG A 46 -8.67 -14.52 6.84
CA ARG A 46 -7.89 -14.71 8.07
C ARG A 46 -8.81 -14.55 9.29
N PRO A 47 -8.56 -15.33 10.36
CA PRO A 47 -9.22 -15.12 11.64
C PRO A 47 -8.97 -13.68 12.09
N HIS A 48 -10.04 -12.91 12.23
CA HIS A 48 -10.00 -11.55 12.74
C HIS A 48 -10.84 -11.47 14.01
N ARG A 49 -10.52 -10.51 14.87
CA ARG A 49 -11.29 -10.33 16.10
C ARG A 49 -12.74 -9.95 15.76
N PRO A 50 -13.74 -10.43 16.52
CA PRO A 50 -15.11 -9.97 16.37
C PRO A 50 -15.17 -8.43 16.43
N GLY A 51 -15.81 -7.80 15.45
CA GLY A 51 -15.89 -6.34 15.33
C GLY A 51 -14.73 -5.66 14.61
N ALA A 52 -13.65 -6.38 14.28
CA ALA A 52 -12.62 -5.88 13.37
C ALA A 52 -13.05 -6.11 11.92
N GLN A 53 -12.78 -5.14 11.05
CA GLN A 53 -13.04 -5.34 9.62
C GLN A 53 -12.01 -6.32 9.02
N PRO A 54 -12.44 -7.24 8.13
CA PRO A 54 -11.56 -8.25 7.56
C PRO A 54 -10.47 -7.61 6.69
N ARG A 55 -9.23 -8.08 6.84
CA ARG A 55 -8.06 -7.65 6.05
C ARG A 55 -7.46 -8.87 5.36
N PRO A 56 -7.98 -9.26 4.19
CA PRO A 56 -7.61 -10.53 3.56
C PRO A 56 -6.25 -10.46 2.85
N TYR A 57 -5.68 -9.27 2.66
CA TYR A 57 -4.43 -9.07 1.92
C TYR A 57 -3.28 -8.79 2.87
N TYR A 58 -2.19 -9.55 2.72
CA TYR A 58 -0.90 -9.20 3.30
C TYR A 58 0.03 -8.78 2.17
N VAL A 59 0.55 -7.56 2.25
CA VAL A 59 1.42 -6.95 1.23
C VAL A 59 2.81 -6.80 1.80
N THR A 60 3.80 -7.22 1.02
CA THR A 60 5.22 -6.92 1.25
C THR A 60 5.63 -5.78 0.34
N TRP A 61 5.95 -4.64 0.92
CA TRP A 61 6.36 -3.43 0.24
C TRP A 61 7.83 -3.50 -0.20
N ASP A 62 8.19 -2.76 -1.25
CA ASP A 62 9.56 -2.77 -1.79
C ASP A 62 10.60 -2.22 -0.79
N ASN A 63 10.17 -1.41 0.16
CA ASN A 63 11.01 -0.94 1.27
C ASN A 63 11.24 -2.02 2.36
N GLY A 64 10.72 -3.23 2.18
CA GLY A 64 10.86 -4.35 3.12
C GLY A 64 9.81 -4.39 4.23
N ALA A 65 8.93 -3.39 4.33
CA ALA A 65 7.82 -3.41 5.28
C ALA A 65 6.74 -4.41 4.84
N GLY A 66 6.02 -4.97 5.81
CA GLY A 66 4.90 -5.86 5.54
C GLY A 66 3.69 -5.53 6.41
N ASN A 67 2.50 -5.42 5.82
CA ASN A 67 1.29 -5.16 6.58
C ASN A 67 0.03 -5.74 5.90
N SER A 68 -1.06 -5.83 6.67
CA SER A 68 -2.35 -6.32 6.21
C SER A 68 -3.32 -5.18 5.87
N TYR A 69 -3.99 -5.32 4.73
CA TYR A 69 -4.86 -4.32 4.12
C TYR A 69 -6.20 -4.93 3.70
N ARG A 70 -7.18 -4.05 3.51
CA ARG A 70 -8.45 -4.40 2.89
C ARG A 70 -8.37 -4.23 1.38
N GLU A 71 -9.43 -4.64 0.69
CA GLU A 71 -9.52 -4.48 -0.76
C GLU A 71 -9.56 -3.00 -1.14
N GLU A 72 -10.36 -2.20 -0.43
CA GLU A 72 -10.53 -0.77 -0.70
C GLU A 72 -9.29 0.08 -0.36
N ASP A 73 -8.38 -0.47 0.44
CA ASP A 73 -7.14 0.19 0.82
C ASP A 73 -6.04 0.03 -0.24
N LEU A 74 -6.20 -0.94 -1.14
CA LEU A 74 -5.23 -1.28 -2.16
C LEU A 74 -5.72 -0.80 -3.53
N ALA A 75 -4.79 -0.26 -4.30
CA ALA A 75 -4.95 0.01 -5.71
C ALA A 75 -3.93 -0.81 -6.49
N GLU A 76 -4.27 -1.18 -7.72
CA GLU A 76 -3.30 -1.72 -8.67
C GLU A 76 -2.15 -0.71 -8.81
N ALA A 77 -0.92 -1.19 -8.64
CA ALA A 77 0.24 -0.37 -8.96
C ALA A 77 0.41 -0.41 -10.48
N GLU A 78 0.27 0.73 -11.15
CA GLU A 78 0.82 0.87 -12.51
C GLU A 78 2.31 0.49 -12.45
N PRO A 79 2.85 -0.19 -13.49
CA PRO A 79 4.30 -0.37 -13.60
C PRO A 79 4.94 1.01 -13.45
N PRO A 80 6.08 1.13 -12.74
CA PRO A 80 6.62 2.42 -12.33
C PRO A 80 6.66 3.35 -13.53
N ARG A 81 5.79 4.37 -13.51
CA ARG A 81 5.88 5.45 -14.47
C ARG A 81 7.16 6.17 -14.11
N GLU A 82 8.20 6.01 -14.92
CA GLU A 82 9.38 6.86 -14.94
C GLU A 82 8.94 8.29 -15.30
N GLY A 83 8.25 8.95 -14.37
CA GLY A 83 7.95 10.36 -14.40
C GLY A 83 9.04 11.08 -13.62
N PRO A 84 9.53 12.24 -14.08
CA PRO A 84 10.64 12.92 -13.44
C PRO A 84 10.27 13.21 -11.99
N THR A 85 11.05 12.65 -11.07
CA THR A 85 11.11 13.13 -9.69
C THR A 85 11.47 14.61 -9.79
N ASN A 86 10.49 15.49 -9.66
CA ASN A 86 10.73 16.89 -9.33
C ASN A 86 11.30 16.91 -7.92
N ILE A 87 12.61 16.61 -7.83
CA ILE A 87 13.44 16.98 -6.71
C ILE A 87 13.38 18.50 -6.72
N LEU A 88 12.53 19.09 -5.89
CA LEU A 88 12.59 20.52 -5.60
C LEU A 88 14.02 20.78 -5.09
N PRO A 89 14.88 21.51 -5.81
CA PRO A 89 16.16 21.91 -5.25
C PRO A 89 15.85 22.86 -4.11
N PHE A 90 16.11 22.45 -2.87
CA PHE A 90 16.17 23.40 -1.76
C PHE A 90 17.25 24.43 -2.10
N GLY A 91 16.82 25.61 -2.52
CA GLY A 91 17.67 26.75 -2.81
C GLY A 91 18.47 27.12 -1.57
N ARG A 92 19.79 27.12 -1.71
CA ARG A 92 20.72 27.73 -0.76
C ARG A 92 20.75 29.22 -1.06
N GLY A 93 20.09 30.01 -0.22
CA GLY A 93 20.29 31.47 -0.10
C GLY A 93 21.18 31.76 1.09
#